data_AF-A0A0T6ATX0-F1
#
_entry.id   AF-A0A0T6ATX0-F1
#
_cell.length_a   1.000
_cell.length_b   1.000
_cell.length_c   1.000
_cell.angle_alpha   90.00
_cell.angle_beta   90.00
_cell.angle_gamma   90.00
#
_symmetry.space_group_name_H-M   'P 1'
#
loop_
_entity.id
_entity.type
_entity.pdbx_description
1 polymer ?
#
loop_
_entity_poly.entity_id
_entity_poly.type
_entity_poly.pdbx_seq_one_letter_code
_entity_poly.pdbx_strand_id
1 'polypeptide(L)'
;DIGFSHDPSCHIITTAREIPSLELAKTCLALVDTLGKYSVLNMPTLDVIDLHVSTTQLVETFKETTSLENKLSIIHYLLVHKNETEHVLELLSYEIEQPLSVGLPQMFREFLIGSSYASVQRNLPSDANQLINLLPVTMQPPGSSFETTIGDKTISLSQDTLWNASMMLLSPQQRVTPYRPDIWVKLWEQLMKNAKGKQKFKPSQVVEKLLVSLVCYQPEALSRSSTPMSPATSLTFSTSSLPKDLSTLKNSIDSLPFYEMESCTASKQEHIISVNLRELSMHLLKQSTENRVTCFQWQTQTPMHVHAVATRYIAAQLEQSRHLCQSLCKICTRSIKWEEKGFVFIDLLPDDVRFLLFTSLEQYHLAAESIAFPVPLGFTSFFTFLGYRTLTFNTFLQYVQRHVFELQIDVMKIIMADILDTKKGVERKLTLLSLLPRMRAKRLLNQWSHPVSLMIRAREHSMNVLSGVEAANAKPQILQKTKNYQLGNEIMYKHGLAAFPTGDRLSPLDTFLDLLTAKASLNELDFGLL
;
A
#
# COMPACT_ATOMS: atom_id res chain seq x y z
N ASP A 1 7.91 -3.39 -28.14
CA ASP A 1 8.74 -3.57 -26.95
C ASP A 1 9.18 -2.23 -26.42
N ILE A 2 9.07 -2.02 -25.11
CA ILE A 2 9.23 -0.72 -24.45
C ILE A 2 10.71 -0.44 -24.07
N GLY A 3 11.61 -1.44 -24.18
CA GLY A 3 13.06 -1.22 -24.19
C GLY A 3 13.89 -2.35 -23.56
N PHE A 4 15.21 -2.30 -23.76
CA PHE A 4 16.16 -3.32 -23.29
C PHE A 4 16.32 -3.44 -21.76
N SER A 5 15.78 -2.48 -20.99
CA SER A 5 15.82 -2.51 -19.52
C SER A 5 14.70 -3.34 -18.88
N HIS A 6 13.77 -3.87 -19.68
CA HIS A 6 12.56 -4.55 -19.20
C HIS A 6 12.58 -6.01 -19.57
N ASP A 7 11.89 -6.81 -18.76
CA ASP A 7 11.42 -8.10 -19.25
C ASP A 7 10.36 -7.79 -20.30
N PRO A 8 10.30 -8.56 -21.39
CA PRO A 8 9.38 -8.25 -22.46
C PRO A 8 8.00 -8.67 -21.95
N SER A 9 7.27 -7.77 -21.30
CA SER A 9 5.95 -8.03 -20.71
C SER A 9 4.95 -6.91 -21.00
N CYS A 10 5.46 -5.75 -21.43
CA CYS A 10 4.67 -4.56 -21.68
C CYS A 10 4.77 -4.21 -23.17
N HIS A 11 3.76 -4.58 -23.95
CA HIS A 11 3.68 -4.27 -25.39
C HIS A 11 2.54 -3.31 -25.66
N ILE A 12 2.85 -2.23 -26.36
CA ILE A 12 1.85 -1.30 -26.83
C ILE A 12 1.53 -1.63 -28.28
N ILE A 13 0.27 -1.95 -28.52
CA ILE A 13 -0.30 -2.02 -29.85
C ILE A 13 -1.00 -0.69 -30.12
N THR A 14 -0.59 0.00 -31.18
CA THR A 14 -1.23 1.24 -31.63
C THR A 14 -1.76 1.09 -33.04
N THR A 15 -2.85 1.78 -33.36
CA THR A 15 -3.24 1.98 -34.76
C THR A 15 -2.29 2.99 -35.38
N ALA A 16 -1.58 2.55 -36.41
CA ALA A 16 -0.79 3.44 -37.25
C ALA A 16 -1.71 4.32 -38.11
N ARG A 17 -2.06 5.51 -37.63
CA ARG A 17 -2.77 6.53 -38.43
C ARG A 17 -1.82 7.29 -39.36
N GLU A 18 -0.53 7.33 -39.02
CA GLU A 18 0.49 8.13 -39.70
C GLU A 18 1.78 7.33 -39.96
N ILE A 19 1.70 6.09 -40.47
CA ILE A 19 2.89 5.56 -41.13
C ILE A 19 3.00 6.34 -42.45
N PRO A 20 4.06 7.16 -42.68
CA PRO A 20 4.32 7.70 -44.00
C PRO A 20 4.29 6.51 -44.97
N SER A 21 3.83 6.69 -46.20
CA SER A 21 3.60 5.64 -47.21
C SER A 21 4.83 4.77 -47.53
N LEU A 22 5.35 4.06 -46.55
CA LEU A 22 6.30 2.99 -46.68
C LEU A 22 5.45 1.80 -47.09
N GLU A 23 5.80 1.22 -48.22
CA GLU A 23 5.31 -0.09 -48.58
C GLU A 23 5.60 -1.02 -47.39
N LEU A 24 4.57 -1.40 -46.62
CA LEU A 24 4.69 -2.27 -45.45
C LEU A 24 5.39 -3.61 -45.78
N ALA A 25 5.38 -4.00 -47.06
CA ALA A 25 6.10 -5.16 -47.58
C ALA A 25 7.63 -4.99 -47.65
N LYS A 26 8.15 -3.75 -47.60
CA LYS A 26 9.58 -3.39 -47.67
C LYS A 26 10.12 -2.78 -46.39
N THR A 27 9.36 -2.81 -45.30
CA THR A 27 9.80 -2.32 -44.00
C THR A 27 10.29 -3.47 -43.13
N CYS A 28 11.60 -3.55 -42.90
CA CYS A 28 12.19 -4.42 -41.90
C CYS A 28 13.05 -3.56 -40.99
N LEU A 29 12.50 -3.22 -39.82
CA LEU A 29 13.06 -2.26 -38.90
C LEU A 29 13.94 -2.98 -37.87
N ALA A 30 15.23 -2.65 -37.84
CA ALA A 30 16.21 -3.18 -36.89
C ALA A 30 16.73 -2.07 -35.98
N LEU A 31 16.62 -2.27 -34.66
CA LEU A 31 17.15 -1.34 -33.67
C LEU A 31 18.68 -1.31 -33.75
N VAL A 32 19.26 -0.10 -33.75
CA VAL A 32 20.71 0.09 -33.75
C VAL A 32 21.13 0.86 -32.51
N ASP A 33 21.67 0.14 -31.53
CA ASP A 33 22.05 0.64 -30.20
C ASP A 33 23.06 1.82 -30.25
N THR A 34 23.83 1.94 -31.33
CA THR A 34 24.85 2.98 -31.50
C THR A 34 24.35 4.30 -32.09
N LEU A 35 23.13 4.34 -32.69
CA LEU A 35 22.63 5.50 -33.44
C LEU A 35 21.68 6.41 -32.62
N GLY A 36 21.20 5.95 -31.47
CA GLY A 36 20.30 6.69 -30.60
C GLY A 36 19.22 5.79 -29.99
N LYS A 37 18.54 6.27 -28.93
CA LYS A 37 17.53 5.46 -28.19
C LYS A 37 16.28 5.11 -29.02
N TYR A 38 16.01 5.82 -30.11
CA TYR A 38 14.77 5.70 -30.90
C TYR A 38 15.02 5.56 -32.41
N SER A 39 16.28 5.45 -32.82
CA SER A 39 16.65 5.37 -34.23
C SER A 39 16.69 3.92 -34.67
N VAL A 40 16.00 3.63 -35.77
CA VAL A 40 15.80 2.29 -36.29
C VAL A 40 16.22 2.25 -37.74
N LEU A 41 16.99 1.24 -38.11
CA LEU A 41 17.46 1.05 -39.47
C LEU A 41 16.42 0.26 -40.26
N ASN A 42 15.97 0.78 -41.39
CA ASN A 42 15.20 0.01 -42.33
C ASN A 42 16.15 -0.87 -43.15
N MET A 43 16.25 -2.16 -42.83
CA MET A 43 17.19 -3.10 -43.45
C MET A 43 17.17 -3.11 -45.00
N PRO A 44 16.01 -3.02 -45.68
CA PRO A 44 15.97 -3.07 -47.15
C PRO A 44 16.41 -1.77 -47.82
N THR A 45 16.25 -0.61 -47.18
CA THR A 45 16.63 0.70 -47.74
C THR A 45 17.88 1.30 -47.11
N LEU A 46 18.31 0.75 -45.97
CA LEU A 46 19.36 1.26 -45.08
C LEU A 46 19.11 2.69 -44.57
N ASP A 47 17.86 3.16 -44.64
CA ASP A 47 17.48 4.45 -44.09
C ASP A 47 17.40 4.38 -42.56
N VAL A 48 17.88 5.43 -41.90
CA VAL A 48 17.70 5.61 -40.46
C VAL A 48 16.38 6.34 -40.24
N ILE A 49 15.47 5.71 -39.52
CA ILE A 49 14.15 6.23 -39.19
C ILE A 49 14.10 6.47 -37.68
N ASP A 50 13.80 7.70 -37.29
CA ASP A 50 13.54 8.03 -35.89
C ASP A 50 12.08 7.70 -35.55
N LEU A 51 11.88 6.68 -34.72
CA LEU A 51 10.56 6.28 -34.24
C LEU A 51 10.19 7.08 -33.00
N HIS A 52 9.38 8.13 -33.18
CA HIS A 52 8.82 8.87 -32.06
C HIS A 52 7.37 8.46 -31.80
N VAL A 53 7.10 7.90 -30.62
CA VAL A 53 5.73 7.65 -30.15
C VAL A 53 5.23 8.91 -29.44
N SER A 54 4.21 9.55 -30.00
CA SER A 54 3.58 10.75 -29.40
C SER A 54 2.66 10.37 -28.25
N THR A 55 2.66 11.17 -27.17
CA THR A 55 1.76 10.97 -26.03
C THR A 55 0.30 11.08 -26.46
N THR A 56 -0.02 11.96 -27.41
CA THR A 56 -1.38 12.11 -27.95
C THR A 56 -1.89 10.83 -28.60
N GLN A 57 -1.07 10.16 -29.42
CA GLN A 57 -1.43 8.88 -30.04
C GLN A 57 -1.63 7.78 -28.99
N LEU A 58 -0.85 7.77 -27.92
CA LEU A 58 -1.03 6.83 -26.81
C LEU A 58 -2.35 7.06 -26.06
N VAL A 59 -2.71 8.33 -25.82
CA VAL A 59 -3.97 8.70 -25.17
C VAL A 59 -5.17 8.31 -26.03
N GLU A 60 -5.12 8.55 -27.34
CA GLU A 60 -6.17 8.10 -28.27
C GLU A 60 -6.28 6.58 -28.30
N THR A 61 -5.14 5.89 -28.43
CA THR A 61 -5.10 4.41 -28.44
C THR A 61 -5.69 3.84 -27.15
N PHE A 62 -5.38 4.43 -26.00
CA PHE A 62 -5.91 3.99 -24.71
C PHE A 62 -7.44 4.11 -24.64
N LYS A 63 -8.01 5.21 -25.16
CA LYS A 63 -9.46 5.45 -25.18
C LYS A 63 -10.20 4.55 -26.16
N GLU A 64 -9.55 4.19 -27.28
CA GLU A 64 -10.14 3.34 -28.33
C GLU A 64 -10.01 1.83 -28.03
N THR A 65 -8.98 1.42 -27.29
CA THR A 65 -8.70 0.00 -27.05
C THR A 65 -9.56 -0.57 -25.93
N THR A 66 -10.14 -1.75 -26.14
CA THR A 66 -10.87 -2.52 -25.10
C THR A 66 -9.97 -3.42 -24.27
N SER A 67 -8.79 -3.79 -24.78
CA SER A 67 -7.85 -4.69 -24.12
C SER A 67 -7.16 -4.05 -22.91
N LEU A 68 -7.33 -4.68 -21.74
CA LEU A 68 -6.71 -4.25 -20.48
C LEU A 68 -5.18 -4.30 -20.55
N GLU A 69 -4.60 -5.31 -21.18
CA GLU A 69 -3.15 -5.48 -21.28
C GLU A 69 -2.49 -4.32 -22.05
N ASN A 70 -3.13 -3.82 -23.12
CA ASN A 70 -2.66 -2.65 -23.86
C ASN A 70 -2.72 -1.39 -22.98
N LYS A 71 -3.82 -1.20 -22.25
CA LYS A 71 -4.00 -0.06 -21.32
C LYS A 71 -2.93 -0.07 -20.22
N LEU A 72 -2.63 -1.24 -19.65
CA LEU A 72 -1.57 -1.41 -18.65
C LEU A 72 -0.18 -1.10 -19.21
N SER A 73 0.11 -1.57 -20.43
CA SER A 73 1.38 -1.27 -21.11
C SER A 73 1.55 0.21 -21.43
N ILE A 74 0.48 0.92 -21.81
CA ILE A 74 0.48 2.37 -22.02
C ILE A 74 0.75 3.11 -20.70
N ILE A 75 0.06 2.72 -19.62
CA ILE A 75 0.28 3.28 -18.28
C ILE A 75 1.74 3.07 -17.85
N HIS A 76 2.26 1.85 -18.00
CA HIS A 76 3.65 1.52 -17.69
C HIS A 76 4.64 2.43 -18.43
N TYR A 77 4.46 2.58 -19.74
CA TYR A 77 5.32 3.42 -20.57
C TYR A 77 5.32 4.88 -20.12
N LEU A 78 4.13 5.45 -19.88
CA LEU A 78 4.00 6.83 -19.45
C LEU A 78 4.64 7.06 -18.07
N LEU A 79 4.51 6.12 -17.14
CA LEU A 79 5.09 6.25 -15.80
C LEU A 79 6.60 6.04 -15.79
N VAL A 80 7.09 4.94 -16.38
CA VAL A 80 8.48 4.50 -16.20
C VAL A 80 9.41 5.11 -17.25
N HIS A 81 8.95 5.30 -18.49
CA HIS A 81 9.81 5.74 -19.60
C HIS A 81 9.67 7.22 -19.93
N LYS A 82 8.46 7.75 -19.89
CA LYS A 82 8.19 9.19 -20.17
C LYS A 82 8.12 10.05 -18.91
N ASN A 83 7.88 9.44 -17.73
CA ASN A 83 7.69 10.14 -16.46
C ASN A 83 6.55 11.20 -16.55
N GLU A 84 5.45 10.83 -17.20
CA GLU A 84 4.27 11.66 -17.44
C GLU A 84 3.11 11.20 -16.53
N THR A 85 3.27 11.38 -15.21
CA THR A 85 2.28 10.94 -14.20
C THR A 85 0.92 11.62 -14.35
N GLU A 86 0.89 12.90 -14.71
CA GLU A 86 -0.34 13.68 -14.87
C GLU A 86 -1.23 13.11 -15.99
N HIS A 87 -0.64 12.78 -17.15
CA HIS A 87 -1.38 12.15 -18.25
C HIS A 87 -1.97 10.80 -17.82
N VAL A 88 -1.26 10.03 -17.00
CA VAL A 88 -1.79 8.77 -16.47
C VAL A 88 -2.98 9.00 -15.54
N LEU A 89 -2.94 10.03 -14.70
CA LEU A 89 -4.08 10.40 -13.86
C LEU A 89 -5.29 10.86 -14.69
N GLU A 90 -5.07 11.54 -15.81
CA GLU A 90 -6.13 11.88 -16.77
C GLU A 90 -6.74 10.64 -17.42
N LEU A 91 -5.90 9.65 -17.80
CA LEU A 91 -6.37 8.37 -18.33
C LEU A 91 -7.16 7.58 -17.29
N LEU A 92 -6.71 7.56 -16.03
CA LEU A 92 -7.47 6.93 -14.94
C LEU A 92 -8.78 7.66 -14.66
N SER A 93 -8.81 9.00 -14.74
CA SER A 93 -10.04 9.80 -14.65
C SER A 93 -11.04 9.39 -15.73
N TYR A 94 -10.57 9.20 -16.97
CA TYR A 94 -11.41 8.74 -18.06
C TYR A 94 -12.02 7.36 -17.78
N GLU A 95 -11.25 6.40 -17.27
CA GLU A 95 -11.75 5.06 -16.95
C GLU A 95 -12.71 5.00 -15.75
N ILE A 96 -12.49 5.85 -14.73
CA ILE A 96 -13.37 5.93 -13.55
C ILE A 96 -14.76 6.45 -13.94
N GLU A 97 -14.83 7.34 -14.93
CA GLU A 97 -16.10 7.86 -15.46
C GLU A 97 -16.85 6.83 -16.33
N GLN A 98 -16.21 5.73 -16.75
CA GLN A 98 -16.87 4.69 -17.53
C GLN A 98 -17.62 3.69 -16.64
N PRO A 99 -18.91 3.38 -16.93
CA PRO A 99 -19.75 2.51 -16.08
C PRO A 99 -19.38 1.02 -16.13
N LEU A 100 -18.49 0.60 -17.03
CA LEU A 100 -18.16 -0.82 -17.30
C LEU A 100 -16.64 -1.09 -17.34
N SER A 101 -15.81 -0.24 -16.70
CA SER A 101 -14.35 -0.42 -16.72
C SER A 101 -13.91 -1.63 -15.89
N VAL A 102 -13.78 -2.78 -16.55
CA VAL A 102 -13.17 -3.98 -15.95
C VAL A 102 -11.66 -3.81 -15.98
N GLY A 103 -11.02 -3.76 -14.82
CA GLY A 103 -9.56 -3.74 -14.70
C GLY A 103 -8.96 -2.56 -13.95
N LEU A 104 -9.77 -1.67 -13.38
CA LEU A 104 -9.28 -0.51 -12.63
C LEU A 104 -8.31 -0.88 -11.48
N PRO A 105 -8.51 -1.96 -10.68
CA PRO A 105 -7.52 -2.39 -9.70
C PRO A 105 -6.16 -2.75 -10.29
N GLN A 106 -6.14 -3.39 -11.47
CA GLN A 106 -4.90 -3.74 -12.19
C GLN A 106 -4.16 -2.47 -12.59
N MET A 107 -4.89 -1.45 -13.04
CA MET A 107 -4.33 -0.16 -13.45
C MET A 107 -3.77 0.61 -12.26
N PHE A 108 -4.47 0.58 -11.12
CA PHE A 108 -3.96 1.13 -9.86
C PHE A 108 -2.72 0.39 -9.37
N ARG A 109 -2.67 -0.94 -9.46
CA ARG A 109 -1.45 -1.71 -9.14
C ARG A 109 -0.27 -1.30 -10.03
N GLU A 110 -0.49 -1.21 -11.33
CA GLU A 110 0.57 -0.79 -12.27
C GLU A 110 1.02 0.63 -11.99
N PHE A 111 0.08 1.54 -11.66
CA PHE A 111 0.40 2.88 -11.20
C PHE A 111 1.32 2.84 -9.98
N LEU A 112 0.91 2.13 -8.92
CA LEU A 112 1.63 2.07 -7.65
C LEU A 112 3.04 1.50 -7.81
N ILE A 113 3.21 0.40 -8.57
CA ILE A 113 4.54 -0.20 -8.77
C ILE A 113 5.39 0.63 -9.72
N GLY A 114 4.86 1.00 -10.89
CA GLY A 114 5.60 1.72 -11.93
C GLY A 114 6.06 3.09 -11.45
N SER A 115 5.19 3.86 -10.77
CA SER A 115 5.56 5.17 -10.21
C SER A 115 6.57 5.04 -9.05
N SER A 116 6.45 4.02 -8.19
CA SER A 116 7.41 3.79 -7.11
C SER A 116 8.78 3.45 -7.66
N TYR A 117 8.84 2.59 -8.68
CA TYR A 117 10.06 2.25 -9.40
C TYR A 117 10.70 3.48 -10.07
N ALA A 118 9.92 4.23 -10.86
CA ALA A 118 10.39 5.42 -11.57
C ALA A 118 10.92 6.50 -10.60
N SER A 119 10.25 6.70 -9.48
CA SER A 119 10.68 7.62 -8.42
C SER A 119 12.03 7.22 -7.82
N VAL A 120 12.22 5.92 -7.54
CA VAL A 120 13.50 5.42 -7.03
C VAL A 120 14.61 5.53 -8.07
N GLN A 121 14.32 5.17 -9.33
CA GLN A 121 15.28 5.21 -10.43
C GLN A 121 15.90 6.59 -10.61
N ARG A 122 15.10 7.64 -10.48
CA ARG A 122 15.56 9.03 -10.63
C ARG A 122 16.44 9.50 -9.49
N ASN A 123 16.23 8.97 -8.29
CA ASN A 123 16.83 9.50 -7.08
C ASN A 123 18.00 8.65 -6.56
N LEU A 124 18.25 7.48 -7.14
CA LEU A 124 19.29 6.54 -6.71
C LEU A 124 20.70 7.03 -7.08
N PRO A 125 21.71 6.90 -6.20
CA PRO A 125 23.11 7.09 -6.59
C PRO A 125 23.55 6.06 -7.64
N SER A 126 24.48 6.47 -8.51
CA SER A 126 25.05 5.63 -9.59
C SER A 126 25.52 4.26 -9.12
N ASP A 127 26.06 4.21 -7.91
CA ASP A 127 26.72 3.04 -7.34
C ASP A 127 25.71 1.96 -6.93
N ALA A 128 24.44 2.33 -6.72
CA ALA A 128 23.37 1.41 -6.35
C ALA A 128 22.50 0.98 -7.55
N ASN A 129 22.78 1.48 -8.77
CA ASN A 129 21.97 1.20 -9.96
C ASN A 129 21.86 -0.30 -10.29
N GLN A 130 22.83 -1.12 -9.88
CA GLN A 130 22.76 -2.57 -10.11
C GLN A 130 21.66 -3.26 -9.30
N LEU A 131 21.24 -2.67 -8.17
CA LEU A 131 20.18 -3.21 -7.33
C LEU A 131 18.78 -2.85 -7.87
N ILE A 132 18.67 -1.84 -8.74
CA ILE A 132 17.37 -1.41 -9.26
C ILE A 132 16.69 -2.49 -10.09
N ASN A 133 17.47 -3.30 -10.81
CA ASN A 133 16.99 -4.40 -11.64
C ASN A 133 16.33 -5.52 -10.82
N LEU A 134 16.49 -5.50 -9.48
CA LEU A 134 15.86 -6.44 -8.55
C LEU A 134 14.52 -5.94 -8.02
N LEU A 135 14.19 -4.66 -8.21
CA LEU A 135 12.93 -4.08 -7.78
C LEU A 135 11.81 -4.44 -8.75
N PRO A 136 10.56 -4.53 -8.28
CA PRO A 136 9.44 -4.74 -9.17
C PRO A 136 9.20 -3.48 -10.00
N VAL A 137 9.01 -3.67 -11.31
CA VAL A 137 8.80 -2.59 -12.28
C VAL A 137 7.37 -2.60 -12.82
N THR A 138 6.77 -3.79 -12.93
CA THR A 138 5.42 -4.01 -13.44
C THR A 138 4.82 -5.25 -12.76
N MET A 139 3.49 -5.34 -12.75
CA MET A 139 2.77 -6.57 -12.38
C MET A 139 2.41 -7.45 -13.57
N GLN A 140 2.69 -7.02 -14.82
CA GLN A 140 2.38 -7.83 -16.00
C GLN A 140 3.26 -9.10 -16.01
N PRO A 141 2.65 -10.30 -16.15
CA PRO A 141 3.42 -11.53 -16.21
C PRO A 141 4.29 -11.55 -17.48
N PRO A 142 5.57 -11.93 -17.39
CA PRO A 142 6.38 -12.15 -18.58
C PRO A 142 5.88 -13.39 -19.34
N GLY A 143 5.88 -13.34 -20.66
CA GLY A 143 5.55 -14.53 -21.47
C GLY A 143 4.06 -14.75 -21.74
N SER A 144 3.17 -13.84 -21.33
CA SER A 144 1.74 -13.99 -21.60
C SER A 144 1.43 -13.73 -23.08
N SER A 145 0.61 -14.61 -23.67
CA SER A 145 0.02 -14.36 -24.98
C SER A 145 -1.04 -13.27 -24.87
N PHE A 146 -0.87 -12.21 -25.63
CA PHE A 146 -1.73 -11.05 -25.68
C PHE A 146 -2.53 -11.07 -26.97
N GLU A 147 -3.86 -11.00 -26.88
CA GLU A 147 -4.74 -10.88 -28.05
C GLU A 147 -5.44 -9.52 -28.02
N THR A 148 -5.40 -8.80 -29.14
CA THR A 148 -6.12 -7.53 -29.29
C THR A 148 -6.74 -7.41 -30.66
N THR A 149 -7.98 -6.93 -30.69
CA THR A 149 -8.70 -6.58 -31.91
C THR A 149 -8.34 -5.15 -32.32
N ILE A 150 -7.81 -4.98 -33.53
CA ILE A 150 -7.60 -3.68 -34.16
C ILE A 150 -8.47 -3.62 -35.41
N GLY A 151 -9.53 -2.81 -35.37
CA GLY A 151 -10.56 -2.82 -36.41
C GLY A 151 -11.13 -4.23 -36.58
N ASP A 152 -11.09 -4.77 -37.80
CA ASP A 152 -11.60 -6.12 -38.11
C ASP A 152 -10.55 -7.24 -37.93
N LYS A 153 -9.35 -6.93 -37.44
CA LYS A 153 -8.25 -7.91 -37.32
C LYS A 153 -7.94 -8.24 -35.87
N THR A 154 -7.84 -9.52 -35.54
CA THR A 154 -7.33 -10.02 -34.26
C THR A 154 -5.82 -10.25 -34.37
N ILE A 155 -5.04 -9.56 -33.53
CA ILE A 155 -3.59 -9.73 -33.45
C ILE A 155 -3.26 -10.45 -32.15
N SER A 156 -2.56 -11.58 -32.26
CA SER A 156 -2.01 -12.33 -31.13
C SER A 156 -0.51 -12.14 -31.04
N LEU A 157 0.00 -11.72 -29.89
CA LEU A 157 1.41 -11.63 -29.58
C LEU A 157 1.74 -12.63 -28.48
N SER A 158 2.48 -13.68 -28.81
CA SER A 158 2.98 -14.65 -27.83
C SER A 158 4.47 -14.44 -27.60
N GLN A 159 4.90 -14.72 -26.38
CA GLN A 159 6.28 -14.56 -25.98
C GLN A 159 6.78 -15.83 -25.34
N ASP A 160 7.63 -16.53 -26.08
CA ASP A 160 8.30 -17.69 -25.55
C ASP A 160 9.72 -17.33 -25.16
N THR A 161 10.04 -17.72 -23.94
CA THR A 161 11.41 -17.76 -23.46
C THR A 161 12.11 -18.88 -24.24
N LEU A 162 13.26 -18.55 -24.83
CA LEU A 162 14.07 -19.49 -25.60
C LEU A 162 14.76 -20.50 -24.66
N TRP A 163 13.99 -21.34 -23.96
CA TRP A 163 14.51 -22.41 -23.08
C TRP A 163 15.16 -23.54 -23.86
N ASN A 164 14.81 -23.65 -25.14
CA ASN A 164 15.12 -24.80 -25.97
C ASN A 164 15.52 -24.38 -27.37
N ALA A 165 16.28 -23.28 -27.48
CA ALA A 165 17.02 -23.08 -28.70
C ALA A 165 18.07 -24.20 -28.69
N SER A 166 17.82 -25.27 -29.45
CA SER A 166 18.82 -26.18 -29.97
C SER A 166 19.76 -25.38 -30.87
N MET A 167 20.42 -24.38 -30.28
CA MET A 167 21.45 -23.62 -30.90
C MET A 167 22.59 -24.58 -31.03
N MET A 168 22.77 -25.05 -32.25
CA MET A 168 23.90 -25.89 -32.59
C MET A 168 25.15 -25.03 -32.37
N LEU A 169 25.74 -25.15 -31.19
CA LEU A 169 27.03 -24.53 -30.89
C LEU A 169 28.05 -25.26 -31.75
N LEU A 170 28.36 -24.68 -32.91
CA LEU A 170 29.40 -25.19 -33.79
C LEU A 170 30.71 -25.25 -33.01
N SER A 171 31.40 -26.39 -33.09
CA SER A 171 32.77 -26.49 -32.56
C SER A 171 33.65 -25.46 -33.29
N PRO A 172 34.75 -24.98 -32.69
CA PRO A 172 35.64 -24.01 -33.36
C PRO A 172 36.04 -24.44 -34.78
N GLN A 173 36.20 -25.75 -35.01
CA GLN A 173 36.57 -26.33 -36.30
C GLN A 173 35.43 -26.27 -37.35
N GLN A 174 34.18 -26.17 -36.91
CA GLN A 174 33.00 -26.07 -37.77
C GLN A 174 32.61 -24.62 -38.09
N ARG A 175 33.32 -23.62 -37.53
CA ARG A 175 33.03 -22.21 -37.74
C ARG A 175 33.78 -21.67 -38.95
N VAL A 176 33.12 -20.77 -39.70
CA VAL A 176 33.76 -19.98 -40.77
C VAL A 176 34.95 -19.16 -40.23
N THR A 177 34.88 -18.72 -38.96
CA THR A 177 36.00 -18.10 -38.25
C THR A 177 36.25 -18.81 -36.91
N PRO A 178 37.25 -19.72 -36.82
CA PRO A 178 37.42 -20.62 -35.68
C PRO A 178 37.68 -19.92 -34.33
N TYR A 179 38.33 -18.76 -34.36
CA TYR A 179 38.75 -18.03 -33.17
C TYR A 179 37.88 -16.82 -32.82
N ARG A 180 36.83 -16.54 -33.59
CA ARG A 180 35.85 -15.50 -33.22
C ARG A 180 34.63 -16.15 -32.56
N PRO A 181 34.15 -15.57 -31.45
CA PRO A 181 32.86 -15.97 -30.88
C PRO A 181 31.76 -15.61 -31.88
N ASP A 182 31.08 -16.62 -32.40
CA ASP A 182 29.93 -16.48 -33.28
C ASP A 182 28.76 -15.82 -32.53
N ILE A 183 27.85 -15.18 -33.25
CA ILE A 183 26.65 -14.53 -32.72
C ILE A 183 25.83 -15.51 -31.89
N TRP A 184 25.80 -16.78 -32.30
CA TRP A 184 25.09 -17.84 -31.60
C TRP A 184 25.75 -18.22 -30.27
N VAL A 185 27.09 -18.22 -30.20
CA VAL A 185 27.82 -18.44 -28.94
C VAL A 185 27.58 -17.29 -27.98
N LYS A 186 27.61 -16.04 -28.47
CA LYS A 186 27.30 -14.85 -27.66
C LYS A 186 25.86 -14.86 -27.15
N LEU A 187 24.91 -15.23 -28.01
CA LEU A 187 23.50 -15.34 -27.65
C LEU A 187 23.28 -16.45 -26.62
N TRP A 188 23.91 -17.62 -26.77
CA TRP A 188 23.86 -18.69 -25.79
C TRP A 188 24.46 -18.28 -24.43
N GLU A 189 25.61 -17.62 -24.42
CA GLU A 189 26.22 -17.09 -23.20
C GLU A 189 25.33 -16.04 -22.51
N GLN A 190 24.67 -15.17 -23.28
CA GLN A 190 23.68 -14.23 -22.75
C GLN A 190 22.43 -14.92 -22.24
N LEU A 191 21.89 -15.91 -22.95
CA LEU A 191 20.75 -16.72 -22.52
C LEU A 191 21.07 -17.48 -21.24
N MET A 192 22.26 -18.07 -21.10
CA MET A 192 22.68 -18.74 -19.87
C MET A 192 22.86 -17.78 -18.68
N LYS A 193 23.37 -16.56 -18.94
CA LYS A 193 23.42 -15.49 -17.93
C LYS A 193 22.02 -15.05 -17.49
N ASN A 194 21.07 -14.97 -18.42
CA ASN A 194 19.70 -14.56 -18.17
C ASN A 194 18.82 -15.68 -17.60
N ALA A 195 19.08 -16.95 -17.93
CA ALA A 195 18.37 -18.13 -17.42
C ALA A 195 18.70 -18.41 -15.95
N LYS A 196 19.93 -18.07 -15.51
CA LYS A 196 20.30 -17.96 -14.09
C LYS A 196 20.02 -16.57 -13.51
N GLY A 197 19.29 -15.74 -14.26
CA GLY A 197 19.13 -14.31 -14.02
C GLY A 197 18.45 -14.00 -12.69
N LYS A 198 18.86 -12.88 -12.13
CA LYS A 198 18.33 -12.31 -10.90
C LYS A 198 16.81 -12.15 -11.00
N GLN A 199 16.05 -12.86 -10.18
CA GLN A 199 14.60 -12.67 -10.13
C GLN A 199 14.27 -11.33 -9.49
N LYS A 200 13.30 -10.61 -10.07
CA LYS A 200 12.73 -9.41 -9.47
C LYS A 200 11.93 -9.79 -8.23
N PHE A 201 11.94 -8.89 -7.25
CA PHE A 201 11.15 -9.02 -6.03
C PHE A 201 9.66 -9.06 -6.38
N LYS A 202 8.92 -9.99 -5.76
CA LYS A 202 7.47 -10.14 -5.97
C LYS A 202 6.72 -9.68 -4.74
N PRO A 203 5.84 -8.66 -4.84
CA PRO A 203 5.03 -8.19 -3.71
C PRO A 203 4.18 -9.27 -3.05
N SER A 204 3.82 -10.34 -3.78
CA SER A 204 3.07 -11.49 -3.24
C SER A 204 3.75 -12.15 -2.04
N GLN A 205 5.09 -12.13 -1.98
CA GLN A 205 5.86 -12.66 -0.85
C GLN A 205 5.52 -11.92 0.45
N VAL A 206 5.32 -10.59 0.37
CA VAL A 206 4.95 -9.77 1.52
C VAL A 206 3.50 -10.01 1.92
N VAL A 207 2.60 -10.12 0.93
CA VAL A 207 1.17 -10.36 1.17
C VAL A 207 0.96 -11.65 1.98
N GLU A 208 1.63 -12.73 1.61
CA GLU A 208 1.56 -14.01 2.33
C GLU A 208 2.03 -13.89 3.80
N LYS A 209 3.10 -13.12 4.04
CA LYS A 209 3.61 -12.87 5.41
C LYS A 209 2.68 -11.97 6.22
N LEU A 210 2.13 -10.93 5.61
CA LEU A 210 1.17 -10.04 6.25
C LEU A 210 -0.14 -10.73 6.58
N LEU A 211 -0.60 -11.69 5.78
CA LEU A 211 -1.81 -12.46 6.07
C LEU A 211 -1.71 -13.19 7.42
N VAL A 212 -0.55 -13.76 7.74
CA VAL A 212 -0.31 -14.39 9.05
C VAL A 212 0.00 -13.34 10.13
N SER A 213 0.84 -12.36 9.81
CA SER A 213 1.34 -11.39 10.79
C SER A 213 0.26 -10.41 11.27
N LEU A 214 -0.64 -9.95 10.39
CA LEU A 214 -1.73 -9.02 10.77
C LEU A 214 -2.80 -9.68 11.63
N VAL A 215 -3.01 -10.99 11.50
CA VAL A 215 -3.92 -11.74 12.38
C VAL A 215 -3.35 -11.81 13.81
N CYS A 216 -2.03 -11.96 13.93
CA CYS A 216 -1.32 -11.94 15.21
C CYS A 216 -1.06 -10.51 15.73
N TYR A 217 -1.11 -9.50 14.85
CA TYR A 217 -0.96 -8.10 15.21
C TYR A 217 -2.19 -7.67 16.01
N GLN A 218 -2.02 -7.56 17.33
CA GLN A 218 -3.05 -7.04 18.24
C GLN A 218 -2.82 -5.55 18.49
N PRO A 219 -3.38 -4.63 17.66
CA PRO A 219 -3.29 -3.20 17.93
C PRO A 219 -3.93 -2.81 19.27
N GLU A 220 -4.75 -3.70 19.85
CA GLU A 220 -5.43 -3.51 21.14
C GLU A 220 -4.54 -3.66 22.37
N ALA A 221 -3.46 -4.44 22.29
CA ALA A 221 -2.44 -4.46 23.33
C ALA A 221 -1.76 -3.09 23.44
N LEU A 222 -1.65 -2.39 22.30
CA LEU A 222 -0.99 -1.09 22.14
C LEU A 222 -1.96 0.10 22.30
N SER A 223 -3.26 -0.09 22.04
CA SER A 223 -4.33 0.89 22.32
C SER A 223 -4.51 1.20 23.81
N ARG A 224 -3.87 0.45 24.72
CA ARG A 224 -3.90 0.69 26.17
C ARG A 224 -3.02 1.86 26.61
N SER A 225 -2.06 2.28 25.78
CA SER A 225 -1.11 3.36 26.11
C SER A 225 -1.40 4.63 25.32
N SER A 226 -2.49 5.33 25.64
CA SER A 226 -2.57 6.76 25.34
C SER A 226 -1.78 7.51 26.42
N THR A 227 -0.52 7.83 26.14
CA THR A 227 0.25 8.77 26.98
C THR A 227 -0.38 10.16 26.90
N PRO A 228 -0.49 10.92 28.01
CA PRO A 228 -0.55 12.36 27.90
C PRO A 228 0.77 12.82 27.28
N MET A 229 0.72 13.38 26.07
CA MET A 229 1.92 13.86 25.39
C MET A 229 2.56 14.98 26.20
N SER A 230 3.71 14.71 26.83
CA SER A 230 4.68 15.75 27.14
C SER A 230 5.40 16.15 25.84
N PRO A 231 5.79 17.43 25.69
CA PRO A 231 6.42 17.90 24.47
C PRO A 231 7.85 17.39 24.39
N ALA A 232 8.06 16.21 23.80
CA ALA A 232 9.39 15.73 23.46
C ALA A 232 9.36 14.75 22.30
N THR A 233 10.03 15.16 21.22
CA THR A 233 10.62 14.32 20.16
C THR A 233 9.67 13.32 19.50
N SER A 234 8.99 13.83 18.48
CA SER A 234 8.64 13.06 17.29
C SER A 234 9.81 12.15 16.93
N LEU A 235 9.60 10.83 17.05
CA LEU A 235 10.40 9.83 16.36
C LEU A 235 10.08 9.96 14.87
N THR A 236 10.54 11.06 14.28
CA THR A 236 10.89 11.09 12.88
C THR A 236 11.86 9.93 12.69
N PHE A 237 11.42 8.89 11.97
CA PHE A 237 12.36 8.09 11.20
C PHE A 237 13.32 9.08 10.56
N SER A 238 14.61 8.89 10.83
CA SER A 238 15.69 9.79 10.42
C SER A 238 15.71 9.90 8.90
N THR A 239 14.90 10.82 8.38
CA THR A 239 14.95 11.38 7.03
C THR A 239 16.06 12.43 6.96
N SER A 240 17.19 12.23 7.66
CA SER A 240 18.30 13.18 7.78
C SER A 240 19.10 13.37 6.48
N SER A 241 18.47 13.14 5.32
CA SER A 241 18.98 13.52 4.01
C SER A 241 17.87 13.97 3.05
N LEU A 242 16.74 14.45 3.55
CA LEU A 242 15.71 15.14 2.75
C LEU A 242 15.68 16.62 3.20
N PRO A 243 15.87 17.61 2.29
CA PRO A 243 15.86 19.01 2.67
C PRO A 243 14.50 19.40 3.25
N LYS A 244 14.50 19.91 4.49
CA LYS A 244 13.31 20.33 5.24
C LYS A 244 12.72 21.68 4.80
N ASP A 245 13.23 22.30 3.75
CA ASP A 245 12.96 23.71 3.46
C ASP A 245 11.86 23.99 2.42
N LEU A 246 11.01 23.01 2.06
CA LEU A 246 9.94 23.24 1.08
C LEU A 246 8.51 22.92 1.54
N SER A 247 8.29 22.49 2.79
CA SER A 247 6.98 21.95 3.20
C SER A 247 6.07 22.91 3.99
N THR A 248 6.45 24.18 4.16
CA THR A 248 5.71 25.11 5.05
C THR A 248 5.02 26.29 4.38
N LEU A 249 5.08 26.44 3.05
CA LEU A 249 4.48 27.61 2.36
C LEU A 249 3.53 27.30 1.18
N LYS A 250 3.18 26.03 0.92
CA LYS A 250 2.25 25.64 -0.19
C LYS A 250 1.01 24.80 0.18
N ASN A 251 0.75 24.55 1.46
CA ASN A 251 -0.08 23.42 1.92
C ASN A 251 -1.59 23.66 2.15
N SER A 252 -2.29 24.50 1.37
CA SER A 252 -3.77 24.53 1.42
C SER A 252 -4.46 23.77 0.28
N ILE A 253 -3.80 23.55 -0.86
CA ILE A 253 -4.44 23.00 -2.08
C ILE A 253 -4.09 21.51 -2.31
N ASP A 254 -3.01 21.01 -1.70
CA ASP A 254 -2.46 19.66 -1.95
C ASP A 254 -2.56 18.71 -0.75
N SER A 255 -3.68 18.76 -0.03
CA SER A 255 -3.91 17.86 1.11
C SER A 255 -5.03 16.85 0.83
N LEU A 256 -4.89 15.65 1.41
CA LEU A 256 -5.94 14.64 1.43
C LEU A 256 -7.23 15.19 2.10
N PRO A 257 -8.41 14.65 1.76
CA PRO A 257 -9.68 15.10 2.33
C PRO A 257 -9.85 14.69 3.80
N PHE A 258 -8.86 14.05 4.42
CA PHE A 258 -8.83 13.64 5.82
C PHE A 258 -7.49 13.99 6.47
N TYR A 259 -7.45 13.96 7.80
CA TYR A 259 -6.25 14.24 8.57
C TYR A 259 -5.36 13.00 8.66
N GLU A 260 -4.09 13.17 8.28
CA GLU A 260 -3.05 12.14 8.41
C GLU A 260 -2.53 12.11 9.85
N MET A 261 -3.40 11.76 10.80
CA MET A 261 -3.05 11.64 12.22
C MET A 261 -3.55 10.31 12.76
N GLU A 262 -2.70 9.64 13.54
CA GLU A 262 -3.09 8.47 14.33
C GLU A 262 -2.69 8.70 15.79
N SER A 263 -3.62 8.41 16.71
CA SER A 263 -3.41 8.62 18.16
C SER A 263 -2.74 7.42 18.85
N CYS A 264 -2.35 6.39 18.07
CA CYS A 264 -1.79 5.15 18.57
C CYS A 264 -0.26 5.11 18.41
N THR A 265 0.41 4.43 19.33
CA THR A 265 1.89 4.27 19.34
C THR A 265 2.42 3.27 18.32
N ALA A 266 1.53 2.51 17.66
CA ALA A 266 1.87 1.54 16.63
C ALA A 266 0.72 1.40 15.62
N SER A 267 0.97 1.81 14.38
CA SER A 267 -0.03 1.81 13.30
C SER A 267 0.05 0.56 12.43
N LYS A 268 -1.10 0.17 11.83
CA LYS A 268 -1.12 -0.87 10.77
C LYS A 268 -0.19 -0.49 9.60
N GLN A 269 -0.10 0.80 9.31
CA GLN A 269 0.77 1.34 8.25
C GLN A 269 2.25 1.07 8.54
N GLU A 270 2.74 1.42 9.73
CA GLU A 270 4.12 1.15 10.15
C GLU A 270 4.45 -0.34 10.13
N HIS A 271 3.51 -1.19 10.54
CA HIS A 271 3.69 -2.64 10.46
C HIS A 271 3.89 -3.11 9.02
N ILE A 272 3.01 -2.70 8.10
CA ILE A 272 3.13 -3.01 6.66
C ILE A 272 4.48 -2.51 6.10
N ILE A 273 4.87 -1.29 6.44
CA ILE A 273 6.16 -0.70 6.03
C ILE A 273 7.33 -1.55 6.54
N SER A 274 7.29 -1.98 7.80
CA SER A 274 8.38 -2.75 8.42
C SER A 274 8.55 -4.14 7.78
N VAL A 275 7.45 -4.84 7.49
CA VAL A 275 7.48 -6.16 6.86
C VAL A 275 7.98 -6.05 5.42
N ASN A 276 7.47 -5.08 4.65
CA ASN A 276 7.97 -4.81 3.29
C ASN A 276 9.48 -4.49 3.29
N LEU A 277 9.94 -3.62 4.21
CA LEU A 277 11.35 -3.25 4.32
C LEU A 277 12.23 -4.47 4.61
N ARG A 278 11.80 -5.34 5.53
CA ARG A 278 12.51 -6.56 5.88
C ARG A 278 12.62 -7.51 4.68
N GLU A 279 11.50 -7.86 4.06
CA GLU A 279 11.47 -8.82 2.96
C GLU A 279 12.24 -8.32 1.74
N LEU A 280 12.09 -7.04 1.39
CA LEU A 280 12.83 -6.43 0.29
C LEU A 280 14.34 -6.41 0.57
N SER A 281 14.75 -6.04 1.79
CA SER A 281 16.16 -6.02 2.19
C SER A 281 16.77 -7.42 2.12
N MET A 282 16.06 -8.44 2.60
CA MET A 282 16.50 -9.84 2.53
C MET A 282 16.61 -10.33 1.10
N HIS A 283 15.64 -9.99 0.24
CA HIS A 283 15.68 -10.35 -1.18
C HIS A 283 16.89 -9.72 -1.89
N LEU A 284 17.12 -8.42 -1.69
CA LEU A 284 18.27 -7.70 -2.26
C LEU A 284 19.61 -8.26 -1.76
N LEU A 285 19.69 -8.65 -0.48
CA LEU A 285 20.90 -9.24 0.11
C LEU A 285 21.19 -10.64 -0.46
N LYS A 286 20.16 -11.48 -0.61
CA LYS A 286 20.31 -12.83 -1.19
C LYS A 286 20.78 -12.76 -2.65
N GLN A 287 20.11 -11.94 -3.46
CA GLN A 287 20.44 -11.80 -4.90
C GLN A 287 21.76 -11.06 -5.16
N SER A 288 22.26 -10.27 -4.21
CA SER A 288 23.58 -9.63 -4.31
C SER A 288 24.73 -10.56 -3.90
N THR A 289 24.48 -11.56 -3.05
CA THR A 289 25.51 -12.47 -2.54
C THR A 289 25.72 -13.73 -3.37
N GLU A 290 24.71 -14.19 -4.13
CA GLU A 290 24.84 -15.32 -5.07
C GLU A 290 25.84 -15.06 -6.23
N ASN A 291 26.23 -13.81 -6.46
CA ASN A 291 27.22 -13.38 -7.47
C ASN A 291 28.71 -13.70 -7.12
N ARG A 292 28.99 -14.48 -6.07
CA ARG A 292 30.36 -14.71 -5.55
C ARG A 292 31.24 -15.66 -6.38
N VAL A 293 30.79 -16.22 -7.50
CA VAL A 293 31.55 -17.25 -8.23
C VAL A 293 32.62 -16.68 -9.18
N THR A 294 32.64 -15.38 -9.46
CA THR A 294 33.75 -14.76 -10.22
C THR A 294 34.70 -14.01 -9.29
N CYS A 295 35.77 -14.71 -8.90
CA CYS A 295 36.92 -14.18 -8.19
C CYS A 295 37.47 -12.95 -8.94
N PHE A 296 37.64 -11.81 -8.24
CA PHE A 296 38.11 -10.50 -8.75
C PHE A 296 37.07 -9.56 -9.39
N GLN A 297 36.15 -9.02 -8.58
CA GLN A 297 35.66 -7.64 -8.78
C GLN A 297 35.17 -7.05 -7.44
N TRP A 298 35.94 -6.11 -6.90
CA TRP A 298 35.66 -5.37 -5.67
C TRP A 298 34.64 -4.23 -5.89
N GLN A 299 33.47 -4.55 -6.41
CA GLN A 299 32.30 -3.65 -6.35
C GLN A 299 31.16 -4.36 -5.62
N THR A 300 31.44 -4.71 -4.37
CA THR A 300 30.49 -5.34 -3.46
C THR A 300 29.42 -4.30 -3.09
N GLN A 301 28.17 -4.53 -3.52
CA GLN A 301 27.04 -3.79 -2.96
C GLN A 301 27.05 -4.01 -1.44
N THR A 302 27.29 -2.96 -0.66
CA THR A 302 27.37 -3.09 0.80
C THR A 302 25.96 -3.30 1.38
N PRO A 303 25.83 -3.91 2.57
CA PRO A 303 24.54 -3.94 3.28
C PRO A 303 23.92 -2.55 3.46
N MET A 304 24.75 -1.50 3.55
CA MET A 304 24.30 -0.11 3.58
C MET A 304 23.63 0.31 2.26
N HIS A 305 24.16 -0.07 1.10
CA HIS A 305 23.51 0.18 -0.18
C HIS A 305 22.17 -0.55 -0.28
N VAL A 306 22.11 -1.82 0.14
CA VAL A 306 20.86 -2.59 0.19
C VAL A 306 19.81 -1.89 1.04
N HIS A 307 20.18 -1.48 2.27
CA HIS A 307 19.27 -0.75 3.15
C HIS A 307 18.84 0.59 2.54
N ALA A 308 19.75 1.34 1.94
CA ALA A 308 19.43 2.62 1.31
C ALA A 308 18.44 2.46 0.14
N VAL A 309 18.62 1.46 -0.73
CA VAL A 309 17.69 1.17 -1.83
C VAL A 309 16.34 0.70 -1.29
N ALA A 310 16.33 -0.24 -0.34
CA ALA A 310 15.09 -0.74 0.26
C ALA A 310 14.30 0.40 0.93
N THR A 311 14.92 1.17 1.81
CA THR A 311 14.28 2.29 2.52
C THR A 311 13.71 3.33 1.55
N ARG A 312 14.45 3.67 0.48
CA ARG A 312 13.96 4.59 -0.56
C ARG A 312 12.78 4.03 -1.33
N TYR A 313 12.80 2.74 -1.66
CA TYR A 313 11.70 2.09 -2.35
C TYR A 313 10.45 2.02 -1.47
N ILE A 314 10.56 1.64 -0.20
CA ILE A 314 9.41 1.63 0.72
C ILE A 314 8.86 3.03 0.96
N ALA A 315 9.72 4.05 1.08
CA ALA A 315 9.28 5.44 1.16
C ALA A 315 8.54 5.87 -0.11
N ALA A 316 9.03 5.48 -1.30
CA ALA A 316 8.34 5.72 -2.56
C ALA A 316 6.98 5.00 -2.61
N GLN A 317 6.86 3.77 -2.12
CA GLN A 317 5.57 3.06 -2.06
C GLN A 317 4.52 3.85 -1.27
N LEU A 318 4.89 4.35 -0.09
CA LEU A 318 4.00 5.17 0.72
C LEU A 318 3.61 6.47 0.03
N GLU A 319 4.59 7.19 -0.53
CA GLU A 319 4.35 8.47 -1.19
C GLU A 319 3.47 8.31 -2.45
N GLN A 320 3.72 7.28 -3.27
CA GLN A 320 2.91 7.02 -4.46
C GLN A 320 1.51 6.50 -4.13
N SER A 321 1.38 5.72 -3.05
CA SER A 321 0.08 5.30 -2.50
C SER A 321 -0.74 6.51 -2.04
N ARG A 322 -0.10 7.44 -1.33
CA ARG A 322 -0.70 8.70 -0.89
C ARG A 322 -1.08 9.60 -2.06
N HIS A 323 -0.20 9.74 -3.04
CA HIS A 323 -0.43 10.53 -4.23
C HIS A 323 -1.61 9.98 -5.05
N LEU A 324 -1.66 8.67 -5.29
CA LEU A 324 -2.79 8.04 -5.99
C LEU A 324 -4.10 8.28 -5.22
N CYS A 325 -4.14 8.01 -3.91
CA CYS A 325 -5.33 8.25 -3.09
C CYS A 325 -5.80 9.70 -3.19
N GLN A 326 -4.89 10.67 -3.12
CA GLN A 326 -5.21 12.08 -3.23
C GLN A 326 -5.76 12.43 -4.61
N SER A 327 -5.12 11.95 -5.66
CA SER A 327 -5.54 12.19 -7.05
C SER A 327 -6.91 11.58 -7.33
N LEU A 328 -7.18 10.37 -6.83
CA LEU A 328 -8.50 9.74 -6.94
C LEU A 328 -9.59 10.55 -6.24
N CYS A 329 -9.33 11.03 -5.03
CA CYS A 329 -10.25 11.91 -4.32
C CYS A 329 -10.51 13.18 -5.14
N LYS A 330 -9.46 13.84 -5.67
CA LYS A 330 -9.57 15.04 -6.51
C LYS A 330 -10.33 14.79 -7.82
N ILE A 331 -10.11 13.64 -8.46
CA ILE A 331 -10.79 13.23 -9.71
C ILE A 331 -12.29 13.09 -9.45
N CYS A 332 -12.67 12.33 -8.41
CA CYS A 332 -14.07 12.07 -8.10
C CYS A 332 -14.84 13.33 -7.70
N THR A 333 -14.16 14.32 -7.11
CA THR A 333 -14.79 15.54 -6.57
C THR A 333 -14.39 16.79 -7.32
N ARG A 334 -14.01 16.68 -8.60
CA ARG A 334 -13.50 17.78 -9.44
C ARG A 334 -14.40 19.03 -9.45
N SER A 335 -15.70 18.86 -9.20
CA SER A 335 -16.69 19.95 -9.14
C SER A 335 -16.81 20.65 -7.77
N ILE A 336 -16.18 20.13 -6.71
CA ILE A 336 -16.39 20.55 -5.32
C ILE A 336 -15.08 21.06 -4.75
N LYS A 337 -15.04 22.34 -4.38
CA LYS A 337 -13.96 22.90 -3.55
C LYS A 337 -14.27 22.59 -2.10
N TRP A 338 -13.53 21.67 -1.49
CA TRP A 338 -13.67 21.39 -0.07
C TRP A 338 -12.78 22.34 0.75
N GLU A 339 -13.37 23.03 1.72
CA GLU A 339 -12.62 23.75 2.77
C GLU A 339 -12.52 22.89 4.05
N GLU A 340 -13.53 22.05 4.27
CA GLU A 340 -13.60 21.14 5.41
C GLU A 340 -13.01 19.76 5.09
N LYS A 341 -12.53 19.08 6.15
CA LYS A 341 -11.88 17.77 6.06
C LYS A 341 -12.52 16.75 7.00
N GLY A 342 -12.24 15.47 6.74
CA GLY A 342 -12.65 14.35 7.57
C GLY A 342 -14.08 13.92 7.29
N PHE A 343 -14.82 13.58 8.34
CA PHE A 343 -16.17 13.03 8.19
C PHE A 343 -17.20 14.06 7.74
N VAL A 344 -17.05 15.32 8.14
CA VAL A 344 -17.96 16.40 7.72
C VAL A 344 -17.92 16.59 6.21
N PHE A 345 -16.73 16.47 5.63
CA PHE A 345 -16.56 16.50 4.18
C PHE A 345 -17.42 15.43 3.46
N ILE A 346 -17.50 14.21 3.98
CA ILE A 346 -18.31 13.12 3.42
C ILE A 346 -19.81 13.45 3.47
N ASP A 347 -20.24 14.07 4.57
CA ASP A 347 -21.65 14.44 4.79
C ASP A 347 -22.10 15.56 3.83
N LEU A 348 -21.17 16.41 3.38
CA LEU A 348 -21.43 17.48 2.41
C LEU A 348 -21.47 17.02 0.95
N LEU A 349 -21.00 15.80 0.64
CA LEU A 349 -20.98 15.30 -0.73
C LEU A 349 -22.38 14.91 -1.23
N PRO A 350 -22.74 15.20 -2.49
CA PRO A 350 -23.91 14.62 -3.14
C PRO A 350 -23.83 13.09 -3.22
N ASP A 351 -24.97 12.40 -3.21
CA ASP A 351 -25.02 10.93 -3.17
C ASP A 351 -24.30 10.27 -4.35
N ASP A 352 -24.44 10.81 -5.56
CA ASP A 352 -23.76 10.29 -6.77
C ASP A 352 -22.24 10.38 -6.66
N VAL A 353 -21.74 11.54 -6.20
CA VAL A 353 -20.30 11.78 -6.00
C VAL A 353 -19.78 10.91 -4.87
N ARG A 354 -20.57 10.73 -3.80
CA ARG A 354 -20.21 9.89 -2.65
C ARG A 354 -20.08 8.42 -3.10
N PHE A 355 -20.99 7.94 -3.94
CA PHE A 355 -20.95 6.58 -4.48
C PHE A 355 -19.76 6.38 -5.44
N LEU A 356 -19.48 7.35 -6.32
CA LEU A 356 -18.32 7.32 -7.21
C LEU A 356 -17.00 7.29 -6.43
N LEU A 357 -16.89 8.14 -5.41
CA LEU A 357 -15.73 8.19 -4.51
C LEU A 357 -15.57 6.87 -3.75
N PHE A 358 -16.67 6.31 -3.23
CA PHE A 358 -16.64 5.02 -2.54
C PHE A 358 -16.13 3.91 -3.44
N THR A 359 -16.70 3.77 -4.63
CA THR A 359 -16.31 2.73 -5.60
C THR A 359 -14.84 2.89 -6.00
N SER A 360 -14.38 4.11 -6.26
CA SER A 360 -12.99 4.39 -6.63
C SER A 360 -12.01 4.05 -5.50
N LEU A 361 -12.32 4.44 -4.26
CA LEU A 361 -11.49 4.15 -3.09
C LEU A 361 -11.51 2.67 -2.70
N GLU A 362 -12.62 1.96 -2.96
CA GLU A 362 -12.69 0.51 -2.81
C GLU A 362 -11.73 -0.20 -3.78
N GLN A 363 -11.75 0.16 -5.07
CA GLN A 363 -10.83 -0.41 -6.06
C GLN A 363 -9.37 -0.07 -5.72
N TYR A 364 -9.10 1.13 -5.21
CA TYR A 364 -7.78 1.52 -4.71
C TYR A 364 -7.35 0.69 -3.50
N HIS A 365 -8.24 0.49 -2.51
CA HIS A 365 -7.94 -0.28 -1.33
C HIS A 365 -7.62 -1.74 -1.69
N LEU A 366 -8.43 -2.34 -2.57
CA LEU A 366 -8.20 -3.67 -3.12
C LEU A 366 -6.85 -3.77 -3.84
N ALA A 367 -6.52 -2.76 -4.67
CA ALA A 367 -5.24 -2.70 -5.36
C ALA A 367 -4.08 -2.66 -4.35
N ALA A 368 -4.10 -1.72 -3.39
CA ALA A 368 -3.05 -1.55 -2.39
C ALA A 368 -2.86 -2.80 -1.52
N GLU A 369 -3.94 -3.41 -1.04
CA GLU A 369 -3.88 -4.62 -0.22
C GLU A 369 -3.29 -5.81 -1.00
N SER A 370 -3.69 -5.98 -2.27
CA SER A 370 -3.23 -7.08 -3.12
C SER A 370 -1.73 -7.06 -3.45
N ILE A 371 -1.05 -5.93 -3.26
CA ILE A 371 0.41 -5.78 -3.41
C ILE A 371 1.11 -5.34 -2.13
N ALA A 372 0.43 -5.41 -0.98
CA ALA A 372 0.96 -5.01 0.33
C ALA A 372 1.46 -3.55 0.40
N PHE A 373 0.86 -2.63 -0.36
CA PHE A 373 1.21 -1.21 -0.28
C PHE A 373 0.59 -0.56 0.97
N PRO A 374 1.35 0.29 1.70
CA PRO A 374 0.80 1.03 2.82
C PRO A 374 -0.17 2.10 2.33
N VAL A 375 -1.37 2.16 2.92
CA VAL A 375 -2.35 3.24 2.69
C VAL A 375 -2.07 4.44 3.59
N PRO A 376 -2.48 5.67 3.24
CA PRO A 376 -2.29 6.86 4.08
C PRO A 376 -2.90 6.73 5.48
N LEU A 377 -2.31 7.41 6.46
CA LEU A 377 -2.84 7.44 7.83
C LEU A 377 -4.24 8.08 7.83
N GLY A 378 -5.17 7.48 8.59
CA GLY A 378 -6.56 7.93 8.64
C GLY A 378 -7.43 7.45 7.47
N PHE A 379 -6.85 6.85 6.42
CA PHE A 379 -7.61 6.33 5.27
C PHE A 379 -8.68 5.31 5.70
N THR A 380 -8.33 4.34 6.54
CA THR A 380 -9.26 3.27 6.96
C THR A 380 -10.48 3.82 7.69
N SER A 381 -10.28 4.81 8.56
CA SER A 381 -11.35 5.55 9.23
C SER A 381 -12.25 6.29 8.25
N PHE A 382 -11.64 7.06 7.35
CA PHE A 382 -12.33 7.83 6.32
C PHE A 382 -13.16 6.93 5.40
N PHE A 383 -12.54 5.86 4.88
CA PHE A 383 -13.15 4.89 3.99
C PHE A 383 -14.32 4.13 4.66
N THR A 384 -14.16 3.76 5.94
CA THR A 384 -15.23 3.11 6.71
C THR A 384 -16.42 4.04 6.90
N PHE A 385 -16.21 5.32 7.25
CA PHE A 385 -17.31 6.27 7.39
C PHE A 385 -17.98 6.59 6.04
N LEU A 386 -17.18 6.68 4.97
CA LEU A 386 -17.68 6.84 3.60
C LEU A 386 -18.62 5.67 3.24
N GLY A 387 -18.19 4.43 3.49
CA GLY A 387 -19.01 3.23 3.30
C GLY A 387 -20.30 3.23 4.13
N TYR A 388 -20.26 3.73 5.37
CA TYR A 388 -21.45 3.87 6.22
C TYR A 388 -22.49 4.82 5.62
N ARG A 389 -22.04 5.94 5.03
CA ARG A 389 -22.93 6.95 4.42
C ARG A 389 -23.39 6.58 3.00
N THR A 390 -22.68 5.72 2.28
CA THR A 390 -23.04 5.31 0.92
C THR A 390 -23.87 4.04 0.84
N LEU A 391 -23.57 3.06 1.69
CA LEU A 391 -24.13 1.72 1.59
C LEU A 391 -25.36 1.54 2.48
N THR A 392 -26.21 0.56 2.12
CA THR A 392 -27.23 0.09 3.05
C THR A 392 -26.57 -0.56 4.27
N PHE A 393 -27.23 -0.50 5.43
CA PHE A 393 -26.69 -1.08 6.67
C PHE A 393 -26.29 -2.56 6.53
N ASN A 394 -27.05 -3.36 5.78
CA ASN A 394 -26.76 -4.78 5.58
C ASN A 394 -25.50 -4.98 4.74
N THR A 395 -25.35 -4.21 3.66
CA THR A 395 -24.14 -4.24 2.82
C THR A 395 -22.94 -3.75 3.63
N PHE A 396 -23.07 -2.64 4.36
CA PHE A 396 -22.03 -2.15 5.26
C PHE A 396 -21.58 -3.22 6.26
N LEU A 397 -22.54 -3.94 6.87
CA LEU A 397 -22.23 -5.02 7.81
C LEU A 397 -21.43 -6.16 7.16
N GLN A 398 -21.71 -6.52 5.91
CA GLN A 398 -20.95 -7.54 5.19
C GLN A 398 -19.48 -7.12 5.00
N TYR A 399 -19.22 -5.85 4.71
CA TYR A 399 -17.86 -5.32 4.58
C TYR A 399 -17.11 -5.34 5.91
N VAL A 400 -17.79 -5.02 7.02
CA VAL A 400 -17.21 -5.15 8.38
C VAL A 400 -16.88 -6.61 8.69
N GLN A 401 -17.80 -7.54 8.41
CA GLN A 401 -17.60 -8.98 8.66
C GLN A 401 -16.46 -9.57 7.81
N ARG A 402 -16.21 -9.02 6.62
CA ARG A 402 -15.10 -9.40 5.74
C ARG A 402 -13.79 -8.65 6.05
N HIS A 403 -13.75 -7.86 7.13
CA HIS A 403 -12.60 -7.07 7.55
C HIS A 403 -12.12 -6.02 6.53
N VAL A 404 -12.96 -5.64 5.56
CA VAL A 404 -12.69 -4.54 4.63
C VAL A 404 -12.84 -3.20 5.35
N PHE A 405 -13.86 -3.09 6.23
CA PHE A 405 -14.03 -1.93 7.10
C PHE A 405 -13.49 -2.19 8.50
N GLU A 406 -12.61 -1.30 8.94
CA GLU A 406 -12.07 -1.31 10.30
C GLU A 406 -12.85 -0.33 11.17
N LEU A 407 -13.69 -0.87 12.06
CA LEU A 407 -14.51 -0.07 12.98
C LEU A 407 -13.65 0.55 14.11
N GLN A 408 -12.91 1.61 13.80
CA GLN A 408 -12.14 2.39 14.77
C GLN A 408 -13.07 3.12 15.75
N ILE A 409 -12.56 3.46 16.94
CA ILE A 409 -13.37 4.06 18.03
C ILE A 409 -14.05 5.35 17.57
N ASP A 410 -13.31 6.23 16.89
CA ASP A 410 -13.82 7.56 16.57
C ASP A 410 -14.89 7.52 15.47
N VAL A 411 -14.73 6.65 14.47
CA VAL A 411 -15.79 6.34 13.49
C VAL A 411 -17.02 5.78 14.19
N MET A 412 -16.82 4.82 15.09
CA MET A 412 -17.92 4.18 15.82
C MET A 412 -18.70 5.15 16.71
N LYS A 413 -18.03 6.11 17.37
CA LYS A 413 -18.72 7.15 18.15
C LYS A 413 -19.69 7.93 17.27
N ILE A 414 -19.27 8.32 16.07
CA ILE A 414 -20.08 9.11 15.15
C ILE A 414 -21.24 8.28 14.60
N ILE A 415 -20.97 7.04 14.15
CA ILE A 415 -22.02 6.11 13.68
C ILE A 415 -23.04 5.84 14.80
N MET A 416 -22.59 5.59 16.03
CA MET A 416 -23.49 5.35 17.16
C MET A 416 -24.29 6.59 17.57
N ALA A 417 -23.76 7.80 17.38
CA ALA A 417 -24.49 9.04 17.61
C ALA A 417 -25.55 9.30 16.52
N ASP A 418 -25.24 8.95 15.27
CA ASP A 418 -26.12 9.11 14.12
C ASP A 418 -27.31 8.13 14.13
N ILE A 419 -27.14 6.90 14.63
CA ILE A 419 -28.23 5.93 14.77
C ILE A 419 -29.16 6.32 15.92
N LEU A 420 -30.46 6.52 15.65
CA LEU A 420 -31.48 6.81 16.67
C LEU A 420 -31.68 5.65 17.66
N ASP A 421 -31.93 5.95 18.93
CA ASP A 421 -32.20 4.97 20.01
C ASP A 421 -33.63 4.37 19.94
N THR A 422 -34.07 3.97 18.74
CA THR A 422 -35.28 3.14 18.55
C THR A 422 -34.96 1.66 18.77
N LYS A 423 -35.95 0.78 18.93
CA LYS A 423 -35.71 -0.68 19.07
C LYS A 423 -34.78 -1.25 17.98
N LYS A 424 -35.04 -0.87 16.72
CA LYS A 424 -34.23 -1.27 15.56
C LYS A 424 -32.84 -0.62 15.56
N GLY A 425 -32.72 0.63 16.00
CA GLY A 425 -31.43 1.32 16.10
C GLY A 425 -30.55 0.74 17.20
N VAL A 426 -31.12 0.41 18.36
CA VAL A 426 -30.46 -0.31 19.46
C VAL A 426 -29.93 -1.65 18.97
N GLU A 427 -30.73 -2.42 18.23
CA GLU A 427 -30.29 -3.69 17.62
C GLU A 427 -29.08 -3.46 16.69
N ARG A 428 -29.15 -2.48 15.78
CA ARG A 428 -28.02 -2.14 14.89
C ARG A 428 -26.75 -1.77 15.66
N LYS A 429 -26.86 -0.92 16.70
CA LYS A 429 -25.73 -0.53 17.55
C LYS A 429 -25.11 -1.75 18.25
N LEU A 430 -25.94 -2.64 18.80
CA LEU A 430 -25.47 -3.86 19.46
C LEU A 430 -24.80 -4.83 18.47
N THR A 431 -25.34 -4.98 17.26
CA THR A 431 -24.72 -5.79 16.21
C THR A 431 -23.33 -5.27 15.86
N LEU A 432 -23.18 -3.96 15.65
CA LEU A 432 -21.85 -3.37 15.39
C LEU A 432 -20.89 -3.56 16.58
N LEU A 433 -21.37 -3.35 17.81
CA LEU A 433 -20.58 -3.57 19.02
C LEU A 433 -20.14 -5.03 19.18
N SER A 434 -20.93 -6.00 18.71
CA SER A 434 -20.59 -7.42 18.78
C SER A 434 -19.48 -7.85 17.83
N LEU A 435 -19.29 -7.10 16.73
CA LEU A 435 -18.20 -7.32 15.77
C LEU A 435 -16.89 -6.65 16.21
N LEU A 436 -16.96 -5.81 17.23
CA LEU A 436 -15.79 -5.15 17.78
C LEU A 436 -15.05 -6.05 18.77
N PRO A 437 -13.73 -5.91 18.83
CA PRO A 437 -12.96 -6.49 19.92
C PRO A 437 -13.44 -5.98 21.28
N ARG A 438 -13.43 -6.87 22.29
CA ARG A 438 -14.08 -6.65 23.59
C ARG A 438 -13.69 -5.34 24.26
N MET A 439 -12.42 -4.96 24.20
CA MET A 439 -11.90 -3.72 24.78
C MET A 439 -12.49 -2.47 24.11
N ARG A 440 -12.60 -2.49 22.77
CA ARG A 440 -13.16 -1.38 21.99
C ARG A 440 -14.67 -1.25 22.24
N ALA A 441 -15.38 -2.37 22.23
CA ALA A 441 -16.80 -2.43 22.55
C ALA A 441 -17.08 -1.89 23.94
N LYS A 442 -16.30 -2.26 24.97
CA LYS A 442 -16.46 -1.77 26.34
C LYS A 442 -16.29 -0.25 26.46
N ARG A 443 -15.30 0.34 25.78
CA ARG A 443 -15.08 1.80 25.76
C ARG A 443 -16.28 2.54 25.17
N LEU A 444 -16.84 2.03 24.07
CA LEU A 444 -18.02 2.61 23.43
C LEU A 444 -19.29 2.42 24.26
N LEU A 445 -19.48 1.26 24.87
CA LEU A 445 -20.56 1.00 25.82
C LEU A 445 -20.53 1.99 26.99
N ASN A 446 -19.34 2.28 27.53
CA ASN A 446 -19.19 3.25 28.61
C ASN A 446 -19.66 4.67 28.25
N GLN A 447 -19.52 5.06 26.99
CA GLN A 447 -19.90 6.37 26.48
C GLN A 447 -21.37 6.43 26.05
N TRP A 448 -21.99 5.29 25.73
CA TRP A 448 -23.39 5.22 25.33
C TRP A 448 -24.32 5.23 26.54
N SER A 449 -24.99 6.36 26.77
CA SER A 449 -25.94 6.61 27.86
C SER A 449 -27.32 5.99 27.60
N HIS A 450 -27.39 4.66 27.46
CA HIS A 450 -28.64 3.92 27.24
C HIS A 450 -28.83 2.81 28.29
N PRO A 451 -30.06 2.51 28.75
CA PRO A 451 -30.31 1.48 29.77
C PRO A 451 -29.74 0.10 29.41
N VAL A 452 -29.77 -0.26 28.13
CA VAL A 452 -29.19 -1.54 27.66
C VAL A 452 -27.67 -1.57 27.83
N SER A 453 -26.98 -0.47 27.58
CA SER A 453 -25.54 -0.38 27.85
C SER A 453 -25.26 -0.57 29.34
N LEU A 454 -26.03 0.09 30.23
CA LEU A 454 -25.89 -0.07 31.68
C LEU A 454 -26.13 -1.52 32.10
N MET A 455 -27.17 -2.17 31.57
CA MET A 455 -27.47 -3.58 31.84
C MET A 455 -26.33 -4.50 31.42
N ILE A 456 -25.77 -4.32 30.22
CA ILE A 456 -24.65 -5.15 29.72
C ILE A 456 -23.41 -4.95 30.62
N ARG A 457 -23.08 -3.70 30.97
CA ARG A 457 -21.95 -3.39 31.85
C ARG A 457 -22.13 -3.94 33.26
N ALA A 458 -23.34 -3.86 33.82
CA ALA A 458 -23.67 -4.42 35.12
C ALA A 458 -23.55 -5.96 35.11
N ARG A 459 -24.05 -6.62 34.06
CA ARG A 459 -23.90 -8.07 33.88
C ARG A 459 -22.43 -8.49 33.76
N GLU A 460 -21.65 -7.77 32.96
CA GLU A 460 -20.21 -8.03 32.85
C GLU A 460 -19.51 -7.84 34.21
N HIS A 461 -19.83 -6.78 34.94
CA HIS A 461 -19.28 -6.54 36.27
C HIS A 461 -19.65 -7.65 37.27
N SER A 462 -20.93 -8.03 37.36
CA SER A 462 -21.36 -9.13 38.20
C SER A 462 -20.69 -10.45 37.81
N MET A 463 -20.55 -10.74 36.51
CA MET A 463 -19.83 -11.93 36.04
C MET A 463 -18.38 -11.94 36.50
N ASN A 464 -17.66 -10.82 36.40
CA ASN A 464 -16.27 -10.73 36.86
C ASN A 464 -16.15 -10.95 38.37
N VAL A 465 -17.07 -10.38 39.16
CA VAL A 465 -17.14 -10.58 40.62
C VAL A 465 -17.41 -12.04 40.95
N LEU A 466 -18.40 -12.66 40.30
CA LEU A 466 -18.78 -14.05 40.53
C LEU A 466 -17.72 -15.05 40.07
N SER A 467 -16.95 -14.73 39.03
CA SER A 467 -15.86 -15.56 38.53
C SER A 467 -14.57 -15.44 39.35
N GLY A 468 -14.57 -14.64 40.44
CA GLY A 468 -13.37 -14.40 41.24
C GLY A 468 -12.26 -13.67 40.47
N VAL A 469 -12.59 -13.04 39.34
CA VAL A 469 -11.70 -12.09 38.66
C VAL A 469 -11.85 -10.79 39.44
N GLU A 470 -11.31 -10.79 40.67
CA GLU A 470 -11.07 -9.56 41.41
C GLU A 470 -10.34 -8.62 40.46
N ALA A 471 -10.82 -7.38 40.35
CA ALA A 471 -10.08 -6.35 39.67
C ALA A 471 -8.63 -6.43 40.15
N ALA A 472 -7.67 -6.63 39.24
CA ALA A 472 -6.25 -6.80 39.55
C ALA A 472 -5.59 -5.59 40.25
N ASN A 473 -6.38 -4.68 40.83
CA ASN A 473 -5.97 -3.49 41.56
C ASN A 473 -6.41 -3.46 43.03
N ALA A 474 -7.07 -4.49 43.56
CA ALA A 474 -7.35 -4.56 45.00
C ALA A 474 -6.41 -5.58 45.66
N LYS A 475 -5.17 -5.17 46.00
CA LYS A 475 -4.37 -5.94 46.95
C LYS A 475 -5.02 -5.82 48.35
N PRO A 476 -5.30 -6.92 49.05
CA PRO A 476 -5.65 -6.86 50.46
C PRO A 476 -4.37 -6.59 51.26
N GLN A 477 -4.25 -5.38 51.83
CA GLN A 477 -3.21 -5.13 52.83
C GLN A 477 -3.54 -5.90 54.11
N ILE A 478 -2.78 -6.98 54.27
CA ILE A 478 -2.32 -7.63 55.50
C ILE A 478 -2.73 -6.90 56.79
N LEU A 479 -3.54 -7.59 57.59
CA LEU A 479 -3.64 -7.40 59.03
C LEU A 479 -2.24 -7.41 59.68
N GLN A 480 -1.88 -6.34 60.38
CA GLN A 480 -1.15 -6.42 61.65
C GLN A 480 -1.22 -5.08 62.43
N LYS A 481 -1.92 -5.15 63.59
CA LYS A 481 -1.85 -4.38 64.87
C LYS A 481 -1.16 -2.99 64.84
N THR A 482 -1.72 -1.91 65.41
CA THR A 482 -1.83 -1.69 66.87
C THR A 482 -2.71 -0.49 67.27
N LYS A 483 -3.62 -0.74 68.25
CA LYS A 483 -3.96 0.02 69.48
C LYS A 483 -3.93 1.57 69.54
N ASN A 484 -5.11 2.10 69.94
CA ASN A 484 -5.40 2.96 71.13
C ASN A 484 -5.83 4.43 70.94
N TYR A 485 -6.81 4.80 71.81
CA TYR A 485 -7.35 6.12 72.23
C TYR A 485 -8.42 6.78 71.31
N GLN A 486 -9.71 6.68 71.68
CA GLN A 486 -10.53 7.63 72.49
C GLN A 486 -10.89 8.91 71.71
N LEU A 487 -12.06 9.54 71.78
CA LEU A 487 -13.41 9.35 72.33
C LEU A 487 -14.16 10.63 71.89
N GLY A 488 -15.44 10.56 71.51
CA GLY A 488 -16.36 11.72 71.59
C GLY A 488 -17.19 12.02 70.34
N ASN A 489 -18.50 11.76 70.48
CA ASN A 489 -19.68 12.60 70.14
C ASN A 489 -19.68 13.33 68.77
N GLU A 490 -20.72 13.35 67.93
CA GLU A 490 -22.16 13.42 68.20
C GLU A 490 -22.93 13.48 66.84
N ILE A 491 -24.23 13.12 66.86
CA ILE A 491 -25.33 13.60 65.97
C ILE A 491 -25.59 12.94 64.59
N MET A 492 -26.52 11.98 64.67
CA MET A 492 -27.78 11.84 63.90
C MET A 492 -28.19 12.87 62.82
N TYR A 493 -28.50 12.33 61.63
CA TYR A 493 -29.59 12.68 60.67
C TYR A 493 -29.59 14.02 59.90
N LYS A 494 -29.23 13.97 58.60
CA LYS A 494 -30.13 14.12 57.41
C LYS A 494 -29.39 14.65 56.16
N HIS A 495 -29.87 14.20 54.99
CA HIS A 495 -29.48 14.53 53.60
C HIS A 495 -28.20 13.82 53.15
N GLY A 496 -28.11 13.10 52.04
CA GLY A 496 -28.95 12.90 50.86
C GLY A 496 -28.06 12.16 49.86
N LEU A 497 -28.65 11.49 48.87
CA LEU A 497 -27.98 10.75 47.80
C LEU A 497 -26.73 11.49 47.24
N ALA A 498 -25.53 10.93 47.43
CA ALA A 498 -24.31 11.33 46.73
C ALA A 498 -23.65 10.02 46.22
N ALA A 499 -23.77 9.71 44.93
CA ALA A 499 -22.88 10.15 43.86
C ALA A 499 -21.45 9.57 44.02
N PHE A 500 -21.15 8.64 43.12
CA PHE A 500 -19.87 7.97 42.89
C PHE A 500 -18.63 8.87 42.98
N PRO A 501 -17.48 8.37 43.48
CA PRO A 501 -16.18 8.86 43.06
C PRO A 501 -15.62 7.95 41.95
N THR A 502 -15.54 8.49 40.73
CA THR A 502 -14.65 8.02 39.67
C THR A 502 -13.22 8.37 40.04
N GLY A 503 -12.35 7.37 40.20
CA GLY A 503 -10.97 7.58 40.65
C GLY A 503 -9.99 6.47 40.30
N ASP A 504 -10.10 5.84 39.12
CA ASP A 504 -9.02 5.00 38.59
C ASP A 504 -7.96 5.88 37.91
N ARG A 505 -6.98 6.36 38.68
CA ARG A 505 -5.70 6.84 38.15
C ARG A 505 -4.65 5.77 38.43
N LEU A 506 -4.31 4.98 37.41
CA LEU A 506 -3.05 4.23 37.39
C LEU A 506 -1.89 5.24 37.50
N SER A 507 -0.86 4.90 38.27
CA SER A 507 0.30 5.79 38.41
C SER A 507 1.05 5.87 37.06
N PRO A 508 1.54 7.05 36.66
CA PRO A 508 2.27 7.20 35.40
C PRO A 508 3.52 6.31 35.30
N LEU A 509 4.08 5.91 36.44
CA LEU A 509 5.29 5.10 36.52
C LEU A 509 5.03 3.63 36.17
N ASP A 510 3.89 3.08 36.61
CA ASP A 510 3.52 1.69 36.36
C ASP A 510 3.21 1.48 34.86
N THR A 511 2.52 2.44 34.26
CA THR A 511 2.26 2.45 32.80
C THR A 511 3.55 2.54 31.99
N PHE A 512 4.57 3.26 32.49
CA PHE A 512 5.86 3.43 31.80
C PHE A 512 6.73 2.17 31.87
N LEU A 513 6.76 1.50 33.02
CA LEU A 513 7.49 0.25 33.19
C LEU A 513 6.85 -0.87 32.37
N ASP A 514 5.53 -0.99 32.39
CA ASP A 514 4.81 -1.94 31.52
C ASP A 514 5.05 -1.63 30.02
N LEU A 515 5.20 -0.36 29.65
CA LEU A 515 5.56 0.08 28.30
C LEU A 515 6.97 -0.36 27.89
N LEU A 516 7.96 -0.22 28.79
CA LEU A 516 9.33 -0.68 28.55
C LEU A 516 9.39 -2.20 28.44
N THR A 517 8.67 -2.91 29.29
CA THR A 517 8.61 -4.38 29.26
C THR A 517 7.90 -4.89 28.01
N ALA A 518 6.81 -4.25 27.58
CA ALA A 518 6.12 -4.58 26.33
C ALA A 518 7.01 -4.30 25.10
N LYS A 519 7.72 -3.16 25.07
CA LYS A 519 8.62 -2.79 23.97
C LYS A 519 9.87 -3.68 23.92
N ALA A 520 10.42 -4.06 25.07
CA ALA A 520 11.52 -5.01 25.17
C ALA A 520 11.10 -6.42 24.72
N SER A 521 9.90 -6.87 25.14
CA SER A 521 9.36 -8.17 24.74
C SER A 521 9.12 -8.31 23.23
N LEU A 522 8.86 -7.20 22.52
CA LEU A 522 8.72 -7.18 21.06
C LEU A 522 10.07 -7.22 20.32
N ASN A 523 11.13 -6.63 20.89
CA ASN A 523 12.49 -6.78 20.36
C ASN A 523 13.06 -8.18 20.64
N GLU A 524 12.58 -8.86 21.68
CA GLU A 524 13.02 -10.19 22.12
C GLU A 524 12.16 -11.35 21.60
N LEU A 525 10.95 -11.08 21.08
CA LEU A 525 10.15 -12.04 20.31
C LEU A 525 10.79 -12.25 18.91
N ASP A 526 11.86 -13.04 18.97
CA ASP A 526 12.38 -13.95 17.96
C ASP A 526 13.17 -13.42 16.76
N PHE A 527 14.46 -13.19 17.04
CA PHE A 527 15.56 -13.46 16.11
C PHE A 527 15.82 -14.97 15.89
N GLY A 528 15.11 -15.87 16.57
CA GLY A 528 15.33 -17.33 16.51
C GLY A 528 14.16 -18.20 16.03
N LEU A 529 13.00 -17.61 15.70
CA LEU A 529 11.76 -18.34 15.37
C LEU A 529 11.05 -17.81 14.11
N LEU A 530 11.79 -17.02 13.31
CA LEU A 530 11.54 -16.68 11.90
C LEU A 530 12.75 -17.14 11.08
#